data_AF-A0ABD5CT13-F1
#
_entry.id   AF-A0ABD5CT13-F1
#
_cell.length_a   1.000
_cell.length_b   1.000
_cell.length_c   1.000
_cell.angle_alpha   90.00
_cell.angle_beta   90.00
_cell.angle_gamma   90.00
#
_symmetry.space_group_name_H-M   'P 1'
#
loop_
_entity.id
_entity.type
_entity.pdbx_description
1 polymer ?
#
loop_
_entity_poly.entity_id
_entity_poly.type
_entity_poly.pdbx_seq_one_letter_code
_entity_poly.pdbx_strand_id
1 'polypeptide(L)'
;MGTELTVERYRGLAPSSCLVLAGKGRKFAMNTKRRINEAGEQVDYSACDSLQSHVTKLYRDAGIRGGSSHSGRRSFASNLVEQGHDIETVQQLLGHAELEHVRPYLAVSDKKLRQMFCEVL
;
A
#
# COMPACT_ATOMS: atom_id res chain seq x y z
N MET A 1 10.17 9.05 -19.57
CA MET A 1 9.64 7.91 -18.82
C MET A 1 9.99 6.69 -19.63
N GLY A 2 10.85 5.82 -19.09
CA GLY A 2 11.45 4.72 -19.85
C GLY A 2 10.52 3.53 -19.86
N THR A 3 9.91 3.25 -20.99
CA THR A 3 9.32 1.94 -21.26
C THR A 3 10.43 1.03 -21.81
N GLU A 4 10.52 -0.19 -21.33
CA GLU A 4 11.37 -1.21 -21.94
C GLU A 4 10.57 -1.93 -23.02
N LEU A 5 11.20 -2.27 -24.14
CA LEU A 5 10.55 -2.96 -25.26
C LEU A 5 10.21 -4.43 -24.91
N THR A 6 10.79 -4.96 -23.83
CA THR A 6 10.59 -6.31 -23.31
C THR A 6 9.46 -6.33 -22.27
N VAL A 7 8.42 -7.13 -22.55
CA VAL A 7 7.18 -7.17 -21.75
C VAL A 7 7.29 -8.12 -20.54
N GLU A 8 8.35 -8.93 -20.46
CA GLU A 8 8.32 -10.19 -19.67
C GLU A 8 8.22 -10.00 -18.16
N ARG A 9 9.08 -9.17 -17.54
CA ARG A 9 9.18 -9.11 -16.07
C ARG A 9 8.50 -7.89 -15.43
N TYR A 10 8.54 -6.76 -16.11
CA TYR A 10 8.08 -5.48 -15.58
C TYR A 10 6.94 -4.87 -16.40
N ARG A 11 6.26 -5.69 -17.23
CA ARG A 11 5.14 -5.28 -18.09
C ARG A 11 5.45 -4.01 -18.92
N GLY A 12 6.66 -3.96 -19.48
CA GLY A 12 7.13 -2.82 -20.28
C GLY A 12 7.59 -1.60 -19.48
N LEU A 13 7.65 -1.65 -18.14
CA LEU A 13 8.27 -0.62 -17.32
C LEU A 13 9.77 -0.87 -17.17
N ALA A 14 10.60 0.16 -17.40
CA ALA A 14 12.02 0.04 -17.14
C ALA A 14 12.28 -0.10 -15.62
N PRO A 15 12.93 -1.19 -15.15
CA PRO A 15 13.09 -1.46 -13.72
C PRO A 15 13.98 -0.45 -12.98
N SER A 16 14.89 0.22 -13.71
CA SER A 16 15.74 1.28 -13.17
C SER A 16 15.05 2.65 -13.10
N SER A 17 13.87 2.78 -13.72
CA SER A 17 13.09 4.02 -13.72
C SER A 17 12.26 4.13 -12.45
N CYS A 18 12.09 5.36 -11.95
CA CYS A 18 11.15 5.59 -10.86
C CYS A 18 9.74 5.67 -11.41
N LEU A 19 8.86 4.84 -10.86
CA LEU A 19 7.45 4.79 -11.22
C LEU A 19 6.72 6.11 -10.91
N VAL A 20 7.06 6.74 -9.77
CA VAL A 20 6.44 8.01 -9.33
C VAL A 20 7.49 9.11 -9.32
N LEU A 21 7.21 10.18 -10.07
CA LEU A 21 8.11 11.33 -10.23
C LEU A 21 7.51 12.57 -9.58
N ALA A 22 8.37 13.40 -9.02
CA ALA A 22 8.01 14.75 -8.60
C ALA A 22 7.72 15.64 -9.83
N GLY A 23 7.08 16.80 -9.64
CA GLY A 23 6.62 17.66 -10.74
C GLY A 23 7.69 18.14 -11.74
N LYS A 24 8.99 18.04 -11.40
CA LYS A 24 10.12 18.31 -12.31
C LYS A 24 10.69 17.06 -12.99
N GLY A 25 9.98 15.93 -12.97
CA GLY A 25 10.43 14.64 -13.52
C GLY A 25 11.54 13.95 -12.72
N ARG A 26 11.81 14.41 -11.49
CA ARG A 26 12.86 13.84 -10.62
C ARG A 26 12.28 12.82 -9.65
N LYS A 27 13.13 11.93 -9.15
CA LYS A 27 12.80 11.01 -8.06
C LYS A 27 12.46 11.79 -6.79
N PHE A 28 11.53 11.29 -5.98
CA PHE A 28 11.31 11.86 -4.64
C PHE A 28 12.52 11.58 -3.73
N ALA A 29 12.86 12.54 -2.87
CA ALA A 29 13.98 12.42 -1.96
C ALA A 29 13.60 11.63 -0.69
N MET A 30 14.53 10.81 -0.22
CA MET A 30 14.43 10.11 1.05
C MET A 30 15.07 10.96 2.16
N ASN A 31 14.35 11.11 3.26
CA ASN A 31 14.81 11.79 4.47
C ASN A 31 15.12 10.75 5.55
N THR A 32 16.27 10.86 6.21
CA THR A 32 16.57 10.05 7.39
C THR A 32 15.91 10.67 8.62
N LYS A 33 15.07 9.89 9.29
CA LYS A 33 14.43 10.27 10.54
C LYS A 33 15.03 9.44 11.67
N ARG A 34 15.54 10.12 12.68
CA ARG A 34 16.11 9.48 13.88
C ARG A 34 15.03 9.37 14.94
N ARG A 35 14.79 8.17 15.47
CA ARG A 35 13.84 7.92 16.55
C ARG A 35 14.45 7.01 17.59
N ILE A 36 13.84 6.99 18.77
CA ILE A 36 14.20 6.06 19.82
C ILE A 36 13.13 4.96 19.79
N ASN A 37 13.55 3.70 19.69
CA ASN A 37 12.64 2.56 19.74
C ASN A 37 12.18 2.29 21.20
N GLU A 38 11.28 1.33 21.37
CA GLU A 38 10.77 0.95 22.71
C GLU A 38 11.87 0.42 23.64
N ALA A 39 13.00 -0.05 23.09
CA ALA A 39 14.17 -0.50 23.84
C ALA A 39 15.15 0.63 24.21
N GLY A 40 14.85 1.89 23.86
CA GLY A 40 15.72 3.03 24.15
C GLY A 40 16.87 3.24 23.15
N GLU A 41 16.93 2.47 22.07
CA GLU A 41 17.96 2.52 21.05
C GLU A 41 17.63 3.56 19.97
N GLN A 42 18.64 4.24 19.44
CA GLN A 42 18.47 5.12 18.29
C GLN A 42 18.34 4.30 17.01
N VAL A 43 17.22 4.48 16.31
CA VAL A 43 16.92 3.86 15.03
C VAL A 43 16.73 4.95 13.99
N ASP A 44 17.57 4.90 12.96
CA ASP A 44 17.46 5.74 11.78
C ASP A 44 16.56 5.02 10.77
N TYR A 45 15.47 5.66 10.35
CA TYR A 45 14.60 5.14 9.30
C TYR A 45 14.52 6.11 8.13
N SER A 46 14.47 5.56 6.91
CA SER A 46 14.30 6.32 5.68
C SER A 46 12.82 6.58 5.41
N ALA A 47 12.44 7.84 5.23
CA ALA A 47 11.06 8.26 4.97
C ALA A 47 10.98 9.22 3.78
N CYS A 48 9.95 9.07 2.95
CA CYS A 48 9.70 9.93 1.79
C CYS A 48 8.56 10.90 2.08
N ASP A 49 8.83 11.94 2.88
CA ASP A 49 7.81 12.89 3.35
C ASP A 49 7.12 13.64 2.22
N SER A 50 7.88 13.98 1.18
CA SER A 50 7.38 14.70 0.01
C SER A 50 6.39 13.86 -0.80
N LEU A 51 6.63 12.55 -0.95
CA LEU A 51 5.67 11.64 -1.58
C LEU A 51 4.44 11.44 -0.70
N GLN A 52 4.62 11.27 0.61
CA GLN A 52 3.50 11.16 1.55
C GLN A 52 2.59 12.38 1.46
N SER A 53 3.17 13.58 1.53
CA SER A 53 2.44 14.86 1.40
C SER A 53 1.70 14.96 0.07
N HIS A 54 2.35 14.54 -1.03
CA HIS A 54 1.74 14.51 -2.35
C HIS A 54 0.50 13.60 -2.38
N VAL A 55 0.59 12.38 -1.84
CA VAL A 55 -0.55 11.45 -1.77
C VAL A 55 -1.68 11.99 -0.88
N THR A 56 -1.37 12.55 0.29
CA THR A 56 -2.39 13.17 1.15
C THR A 56 -3.09 14.35 0.45
N LYS A 57 -2.35 15.14 -0.33
CA LYS A 57 -2.93 16.20 -1.16
C LYS A 57 -3.88 15.62 -2.21
N LEU A 58 -3.52 14.55 -2.91
CA LEU A 58 -4.40 13.89 -3.89
C LEU A 58 -5.72 13.46 -3.26
N TYR A 59 -5.70 12.85 -2.07
CA TYR A 59 -6.91 12.48 -1.34
C TYR A 59 -7.77 13.70 -1.01
N ARG A 60 -7.15 14.76 -0.47
CA ARG A 60 -7.86 15.99 -0.12
C ARG A 60 -8.48 16.65 -1.35
N ASP A 61 -7.75 16.73 -2.45
CA ASP A 61 -8.21 17.35 -3.70
C ASP A 61 -9.34 16.52 -4.34
N ALA A 62 -9.40 15.21 -4.07
CA ALA A 62 -10.52 14.33 -4.40
C ALA A 62 -11.71 14.39 -3.40
N GLY A 63 -11.65 15.27 -2.39
CA GLY A 63 -12.71 15.42 -1.37
C GLY A 63 -12.68 14.38 -0.25
N ILE A 64 -11.66 13.52 -0.19
CA ILE A 64 -11.53 12.48 0.82
C ILE A 64 -10.81 13.05 2.05
N ARG A 65 -11.54 13.17 3.16
CA ARG A 65 -11.00 13.70 4.43
C ARG A 65 -10.20 12.61 5.16
N GLY A 66 -9.04 12.97 5.69
CA GLY A 66 -8.18 12.05 6.45
C GLY A 66 -7.48 10.97 5.62
N GLY A 67 -7.51 11.07 4.28
CA GLY A 67 -6.85 10.13 3.39
C GLY A 67 -5.32 10.21 3.45
N SER A 68 -4.68 9.05 3.44
CA SER A 68 -3.22 8.89 3.43
C SER A 68 -2.80 7.72 2.54
N SER A 69 -1.50 7.57 2.30
CA SER A 69 -0.96 6.39 1.61
C SER A 69 -1.34 5.08 2.30
N HIS A 70 -1.41 5.07 3.64
CA HIS A 70 -1.88 3.91 4.39
C HIS A 70 -3.37 3.66 4.19
N SER A 71 -4.20 4.71 4.12
CA SER A 71 -5.64 4.59 3.85
C SER A 71 -5.90 3.89 2.51
N GLY A 72 -5.18 4.27 1.45
CA GLY A 72 -5.28 3.62 0.14
C GLY A 72 -4.86 2.15 0.17
N ARG A 73 -3.75 1.83 0.84
CA ARG A 73 -3.29 0.45 1.05
C ARG A 73 -4.34 -0.38 1.80
N ARG A 74 -4.99 0.21 2.81
CA ARG A 74 -6.03 -0.46 3.58
C ARG A 74 -7.25 -0.78 2.72
N SER A 75 -7.74 0.19 1.96
CA SER A 75 -8.87 -0.01 1.05
C SER A 75 -8.55 -1.06 -0.02
N PHE A 76 -7.34 -1.07 -0.58
CA PHE A 76 -6.92 -2.09 -1.53
C PHE A 76 -6.99 -3.50 -0.93
N ALA A 77 -6.43 -3.69 0.27
CA ALA A 77 -6.47 -4.99 0.96
C ALA A 77 -7.90 -5.43 1.29
N SER A 78 -8.71 -4.54 1.86
CA SER A 78 -10.10 -4.83 2.19
C SER A 78 -10.92 -5.21 0.95
N ASN A 79 -10.74 -4.50 -0.18
CA ASN A 79 -11.46 -4.81 -1.42
C ASN A 79 -11.11 -6.21 -1.94
N LEU A 80 -9.84 -6.63 -1.87
CA LEU A 80 -9.44 -7.96 -2.32
C LEU A 80 -10.08 -9.06 -1.46
N VAL A 81 -10.10 -8.87 -0.14
CA VAL A 81 -10.75 -9.80 0.79
C VAL A 81 -12.27 -9.85 0.53
N GLU A 82 -12.91 -8.70 0.30
CA GLU A 82 -14.34 -8.63 -0.01
C GLU A 82 -14.68 -9.35 -1.33
N GLN A 83 -13.80 -9.26 -2.33
CA GLN A 83 -13.90 -9.98 -3.60
C GLN A 83 -13.67 -11.49 -3.46
N GLY A 84 -13.28 -11.97 -2.28
CA GLY A 84 -13.08 -13.40 -2.00
C GLY A 84 -11.70 -13.92 -2.39
N HIS A 85 -10.72 -13.04 -2.61
CA HIS A 85 -9.34 -13.48 -2.79
C HIS A 85 -8.76 -14.07 -1.51
N ASP A 86 -7.89 -15.06 -1.66
CA ASP A 86 -7.23 -15.72 -0.55
C ASP A 86 -6.22 -14.79 0.15
N ILE A 87 -6.01 -15.06 1.43
CA ILE A 87 -5.20 -14.20 2.32
C ILE A 87 -3.73 -14.20 1.87
N GLU A 88 -3.24 -15.31 1.33
CA GLU A 88 -1.87 -15.46 0.83
C GLU A 88 -1.64 -14.57 -0.39
N THR A 89 -2.58 -14.52 -1.33
CA THR A 89 -2.57 -13.58 -2.45
C THR A 89 -2.58 -12.13 -1.96
N VAL A 90 -3.45 -11.78 -1.01
CA VAL A 90 -3.48 -10.41 -0.45
C VAL A 90 -2.15 -10.07 0.22
N GLN A 91 -1.56 -10.99 0.97
CA GLN A 91 -0.26 -10.81 1.60
C GLN A 91 0.84 -10.54 0.57
N GLN A 92 0.91 -11.36 -0.48
CA GLN A 92 1.90 -11.24 -1.55
C GLN A 92 1.77 -9.90 -2.27
N LEU A 93 0.54 -9.47 -2.59
CA LEU A 93 0.28 -8.20 -3.25
C LEU A 93 0.62 -6.98 -2.38
N LEU A 94 0.45 -7.09 -1.06
CA LEU A 94 0.88 -6.06 -0.12
C LEU A 94 2.40 -6.09 0.15
N GLY A 95 3.08 -7.19 -0.19
CA GLY A 95 4.49 -7.38 0.13
C GLY A 95 4.75 -7.48 1.63
N HIS A 96 3.85 -8.10 2.40
CA HIS A 96 4.07 -8.36 3.81
C HIS A 96 4.95 -9.60 4.01
N ALA A 97 5.99 -9.49 4.83
CA ALA A 97 6.85 -10.62 5.16
C ALA A 97 6.13 -11.67 6.03
N GLU A 98 5.21 -11.23 6.89
CA GLU A 98 4.45 -12.09 7.80
C GLU A 98 2.94 -11.93 7.63
N LEU A 99 2.22 -13.05 7.68
CA LEU A 99 0.75 -13.12 7.60
C LEU A 99 0.03 -12.29 8.66
N GLU A 100 0.66 -12.11 9.83
CA GLU A 100 0.09 -11.37 10.96
C GLU A 100 -0.29 -9.93 10.59
N HIS A 101 0.46 -9.31 9.67
CA HIS A 101 0.22 -7.95 9.20
C HIS A 101 -1.01 -7.82 8.29
N VAL A 102 -1.58 -8.94 7.82
CA VAL A 102 -2.82 -8.96 7.01
C VAL A 102 -4.07 -9.12 7.88
N ARG A 103 -3.93 -9.60 9.13
CA ARG A 103 -5.05 -9.83 10.07
C ARG A 103 -6.00 -8.63 10.22
N PRO A 104 -5.54 -7.36 10.28
CA PRO A 104 -6.45 -6.22 10.38
C PRO A 104 -7.41 -6.03 9.20
N TYR A 105 -7.18 -6.71 8.06
CA TYR A 105 -8.05 -6.67 6.87
C TYR A 105 -9.06 -7.81 6.82
N LEU A 106 -8.95 -8.80 7.72
CA LEU A 106 -9.82 -9.96 7.79
C LEU A 106 -11.12 -9.69 8.55
N ALA A 107 -11.45 -8.43 8.83
CA ALA A 107 -12.70 -8.06 9.46
C ALA A 107 -13.85 -8.43 8.50
N VAL A 108 -14.44 -9.61 8.71
CA VAL A 108 -15.59 -10.07 7.96
C VAL A 108 -16.75 -9.15 8.32
N SER A 109 -17.30 -8.45 7.32
CA SER A 109 -18.49 -7.64 7.57
C SER A 109 -19.68 -8.54 7.93
N ASP A 110 -20.57 -8.07 8.80
CA ASP A 110 -21.79 -8.79 9.17
C ASP A 110 -22.61 -9.23 7.95
N LYS A 111 -22.56 -8.44 6.88
CA LYS A 111 -23.18 -8.75 5.59
C LYS A 111 -22.57 -10.00 4.95
N LYS A 112 -21.24 -10.10 4.92
CA LYS A 112 -20.51 -11.24 4.35
C LYS A 112 -20.73 -12.49 5.20
N LEU A 113 -20.72 -12.37 6.53
CA LEU A 113 -21.06 -13.48 7.45
C LEU A 113 -22.46 -14.03 7.14
N ARG A 114 -23.46 -13.16 7.05
CA ARG A 114 -24.84 -13.56 6.70
C ARG A 114 -24.92 -14.27 5.36
N GLN A 115 -24.23 -13.76 4.34
CA GLN A 115 -24.20 -14.39 3.02
C GLN A 115 -23.57 -15.79 3.06
N MET A 116 -22.43 -15.94 3.75
CA MET A 116 -21.76 -17.24 3.89
C MET A 116 -22.66 -18.28 4.58
N PHE A 117 -23.42 -17.88 5.62
CA PHE A 117 -24.38 -18.78 6.27
C PHE A 117 -25.56 -19.14 5.37
N CYS A 118 -26.05 -18.22 4.54
CA CYS A 118 -27.13 -18.50 3.58
C CYS A 118 -26.69 -19.35 2.38
N GLU A 119 -25.40 -19.37 2.03
CA GLU A 119 -24.89 -20.19 0.91
C GLU A 119 -24.61 -21.65 1.33
N VAL A 120 -24.45 -21.91 2.63
CA VAL A 120 -24.12 -23.24 3.19
C VAL A 120 -25.36 -23.97 3.71
N LEU A 121 -26.44 -23.25 4.04
CA LEU A 121 -27.74 -23.78 4.46
C LEU A 121 -28.72 -23.85 3.30
#